data_AF-A0A085MAC7-F1
#
_entry.id   AF-A0A085MAC7-F1
#
_cell.length_a   1.000
_cell.length_b   1.000
_cell.length_c   1.000
_cell.angle_alpha   90.00
_cell.angle_beta   90.00
_cell.angle_gamma   90.00
#
_symmetry.space_group_name_H-M   'P 1'
#
loop_
_entity.id
_entity.type
_entity.pdbx_description
1 polymer ?
#
loop_
_entity_poly.entity_id
_entity_poly.type
_entity_poly.pdbx_seq_one_letter_code
_entity_poly.pdbx_strand_id
1 'polypeptide(L)'
;MKPVVVACEWRHEEFGKCLLASSKFHGQVRFTDEVKDVDFVITQVAVGIFVTCNNDAENMKARQKVVTMRRYVNDQIIGVVIVRRIANDTKNFIRLQQLATINFGFKTVIVTQVDQAARFVLTLAWAKHASVACEPTSVHTNEDLMKPLEKIPQLGPVRAKKLLQRFGSKHAVDLADSLLILCSAVGRVCTASVEELAEVVGMKVAEEVKQFVSRFQHTNGASVQSLEALKVKHGESPLFNIS
;
A
#
# COMPACT_ATOMS: atom_id res chain seq x y z
N MET A 1 -12.06 -13.48 -20.41
CA MET A 1 -11.38 -14.08 -19.26
C MET A 1 -9.92 -14.17 -19.61
N LYS A 2 -9.02 -13.59 -18.80
CA LYS A 2 -7.62 -13.43 -19.18
C LYS A 2 -6.73 -14.48 -18.50
N PRO A 3 -5.70 -15.01 -19.17
CA PRO A 3 -4.79 -15.98 -18.57
C PRO A 3 -3.95 -15.31 -17.47
N VAL A 4 -3.74 -16.06 -16.39
CA VAL A 4 -2.83 -15.71 -15.29
C VAL A 4 -1.53 -16.46 -15.54
N VAL A 5 -0.47 -15.70 -15.80
CA VAL A 5 0.88 -16.21 -15.95
C VAL A 5 1.60 -16.02 -14.62
N VAL A 6 2.18 -17.07 -14.07
CA VAL A 6 2.79 -17.08 -12.73
C VAL A 6 4.25 -17.50 -12.87
N ALA A 7 5.13 -16.90 -12.07
CA ALA A 7 6.53 -17.32 -12.02
C ALA A 7 6.66 -18.78 -11.58
N CYS A 8 7.56 -19.53 -12.22
CA CYS A 8 7.73 -20.96 -11.96
C CYS A 8 8.11 -21.28 -10.50
N GLU A 9 8.75 -20.32 -9.80
CA GLU A 9 9.07 -20.44 -8.37
C GLU A 9 7.84 -20.74 -7.50
N TRP A 10 6.64 -20.30 -7.90
CA TRP A 10 5.41 -20.53 -7.14
C TRP A 10 4.75 -21.89 -7.41
N ARG A 11 5.24 -22.69 -8.37
CA ARG A 11 4.57 -23.93 -8.81
C ARG A 11 4.36 -24.95 -7.69
N HIS A 12 5.32 -25.05 -6.78
CA HIS A 12 5.29 -26.00 -5.65
C HIS A 12 4.94 -25.34 -4.31
N GLU A 13 4.86 -24.02 -4.31
CA GLU A 13 4.52 -23.22 -3.14
C GLU A 13 3.01 -23.21 -2.85
N GLU A 14 2.66 -22.86 -1.62
CA GLU A 14 1.26 -22.80 -1.16
C GLU A 14 0.40 -21.91 -2.10
N PHE A 15 0.94 -20.78 -2.53
CA PHE A 15 0.24 -19.84 -3.41
C PHE A 15 -0.08 -20.43 -4.79
N GLY A 16 0.88 -21.06 -5.46
CA GLY A 16 0.62 -21.69 -6.77
C GLY A 16 -0.30 -22.90 -6.68
N LYS A 17 -0.19 -23.69 -5.60
CA LYS A 17 -1.14 -24.78 -5.32
C LYS A 17 -2.57 -24.26 -5.14
N CYS A 18 -2.75 -23.20 -4.35
CA CYS A 18 -4.06 -22.56 -4.15
C CYS A 18 -4.62 -21.97 -5.45
N LEU A 19 -3.78 -21.38 -6.30
CA LEU A 19 -4.20 -20.86 -7.62
C LEU A 19 -4.70 -21.97 -8.54
N LEU A 20 -4.00 -23.11 -8.59
CA LEU A 20 -4.43 -24.27 -9.37
C LEU A 20 -5.72 -24.88 -8.82
N ALA A 21 -5.81 -25.08 -7.50
CA ALA A 21 -6.98 -25.68 -6.86
C ALA A 21 -8.24 -24.80 -6.98
N SER A 22 -8.06 -23.47 -6.96
CA SER A 22 -9.16 -22.51 -7.07
C SER A 22 -9.52 -22.19 -8.53
N SER A 23 -8.72 -22.63 -9.49
CA SER A 23 -8.97 -22.40 -10.91
C SER A 23 -10.10 -23.29 -11.40
N LYS A 24 -11.11 -22.68 -12.02
CA LYS A 24 -12.27 -23.40 -12.57
C LYS A 24 -12.00 -24.00 -13.96
N PHE A 25 -10.94 -23.55 -14.65
CA PHE A 25 -10.67 -23.93 -16.04
C PHE A 25 -9.22 -24.39 -16.22
N HIS A 26 -9.07 -25.52 -16.88
CA HIS A 26 -7.76 -26.02 -17.28
C HIS A 26 -7.08 -25.01 -18.22
N GLY A 27 -5.87 -24.57 -17.88
CA GLY A 27 -5.10 -23.61 -18.68
C GLY A 27 -5.32 -22.11 -18.36
N GLN A 28 -6.16 -21.77 -17.37
CA GLN A 28 -6.29 -20.38 -16.88
C GLN A 28 -5.01 -19.90 -16.18
N VAL A 29 -4.35 -20.79 -15.44
CA VAL A 29 -3.09 -20.53 -14.74
C VAL A 29 -1.97 -21.22 -15.49
N ARG A 30 -0.92 -20.48 -15.84
CA ARG A 30 0.27 -20.99 -16.52
C ARG A 30 1.51 -20.60 -15.75
N PHE A 31 2.38 -21.57 -15.48
CA PHE A 31 3.67 -21.32 -14.87
C PHE A 31 4.73 -21.16 -15.97
N THR A 32 5.58 -20.14 -15.86
CA THR A 32 6.66 -19.88 -16.83
C THR A 32 7.90 -19.34 -16.12
N ASP A 33 9.06 -19.57 -16.72
CA ASP A 33 10.35 -19.03 -16.28
C ASP A 33 10.62 -17.62 -16.83
N GLU A 34 9.78 -17.14 -17.76
CA GLU A 34 9.89 -15.80 -18.35
C GLU A 34 9.51 -14.69 -17.37
N VAL A 35 8.67 -15.01 -16.37
CA VAL A 35 8.25 -14.08 -15.32
C VAL A 35 9.23 -14.19 -14.16
N LYS A 36 10.18 -13.26 -14.08
CA LYS A 36 11.23 -13.22 -13.03
C LYS A 36 11.14 -11.99 -12.13
N ASP A 37 10.69 -10.87 -12.69
CA ASP A 37 10.69 -9.58 -12.00
C ASP A 37 9.45 -9.38 -11.11
N VAL A 38 8.39 -10.16 -11.35
CA VAL A 38 7.12 -10.15 -10.62
C VAL A 38 6.67 -11.59 -10.34
N ASP A 39 5.64 -11.78 -9.52
CA ASP A 39 5.17 -13.12 -9.16
C ASP A 39 4.06 -13.63 -10.10
N PHE A 40 3.22 -12.72 -10.57
CA PHE A 40 2.18 -13.04 -11.53
C PHE A 40 1.86 -11.86 -12.47
N VAL A 41 1.34 -12.22 -13.64
CA VAL A 41 0.90 -11.31 -14.69
C VAL A 41 -0.48 -11.77 -15.15
N ILE A 42 -1.45 -10.87 -15.08
CA ILE A 42 -2.75 -11.00 -15.71
C ILE A 42 -2.69 -10.15 -16.99
N THR A 43 -2.61 -10.83 -18.12
CA THR A 43 -2.36 -10.21 -19.43
C THR A 43 -3.26 -8.99 -19.66
N GLN A 44 -2.69 -7.80 -19.92
CA GLN A 44 -3.44 -6.55 -20.14
C GLN A 44 -4.39 -6.13 -18.99
N VAL A 45 -4.14 -6.55 -17.75
CA VAL A 45 -4.94 -6.11 -16.59
C VAL A 45 -4.03 -5.71 -15.46
N ALA A 46 -3.18 -6.63 -15.01
CA ALA A 46 -2.40 -6.40 -13.80
C ALA A 46 -1.07 -7.14 -13.84
N VAL A 47 -0.10 -6.56 -13.16
CA VAL A 47 1.11 -7.25 -12.72
C VAL A 47 1.11 -7.23 -11.21
N GLY A 48 1.62 -8.28 -10.58
CA GLY A 48 1.63 -8.28 -9.13
C GLY A 48 2.66 -9.17 -8.48
N ILE A 49 2.82 -8.89 -7.20
CA ILE A 49 3.72 -9.61 -6.31
C ILE A 49 2.92 -10.13 -5.11
N PHE A 50 3.29 -11.32 -4.65
CA PHE A 50 2.77 -11.92 -3.44
C PHE A 50 3.88 -11.99 -2.40
N VAL A 51 3.67 -11.35 -1.26
CA VAL A 51 4.68 -11.18 -0.22
C VAL A 51 4.22 -11.85 1.06
N THR A 52 5.02 -12.79 1.53
CA THR A 52 4.97 -13.31 2.90
C THR A 52 6.09 -12.62 3.68
N CYS A 53 5.75 -11.65 4.52
CA CYS A 53 6.77 -10.91 5.26
C CYS A 53 7.29 -11.73 6.45
N ASN A 54 8.29 -12.57 6.22
CA ASN A 54 8.84 -13.47 7.26
C ASN A 54 10.19 -13.00 7.81
N ASN A 55 11.06 -12.45 6.96
CA ASN A 55 12.43 -12.05 7.32
C ASN A 55 12.91 -10.83 6.51
N ASP A 56 13.98 -10.20 6.97
CA ASP A 56 14.51 -8.96 6.35
C ASP A 56 15.01 -9.15 4.92
N ALA A 57 15.51 -10.34 4.57
CA ALA A 57 15.98 -10.66 3.22
C ALA A 57 14.80 -10.76 2.23
N GLU A 58 13.73 -11.47 2.60
CA GLU A 58 12.48 -11.54 1.84
C GLU A 58 11.83 -10.16 1.72
N ASN A 59 11.87 -9.36 2.79
CA ASN A 59 11.37 -7.98 2.76
C ASN A 59 12.18 -7.08 1.83
N MET A 60 13.50 -7.25 1.76
CA MET A 60 14.35 -6.56 0.77
C MET A 60 14.03 -7.04 -0.65
N LYS A 61 13.90 -8.35 -0.89
CA LYS A 61 13.52 -8.92 -2.19
C LYS A 61 12.15 -8.40 -2.64
N ALA A 62 11.17 -8.33 -1.73
CA ALA A 62 9.86 -7.77 -2.00
C ALA A 62 9.94 -6.30 -2.42
N ARG A 63 10.72 -5.48 -1.70
CA ARG A 63 10.94 -4.07 -2.07
C ARG A 63 11.62 -3.92 -3.43
N GLN A 64 12.60 -4.77 -3.74
CA GLN A 64 13.25 -4.79 -5.06
C GLN A 64 12.24 -5.15 -6.15
N LYS A 65 11.43 -6.20 -5.96
CA LYS A 65 10.35 -6.56 -6.90
C LYS A 65 9.35 -5.42 -7.10
N VAL A 66 8.95 -4.70 -6.05
CA VAL A 66 8.09 -3.50 -6.17
C VAL A 66 8.72 -2.46 -7.11
N VAL A 67 10.02 -2.16 -6.92
CA VAL A 67 10.72 -1.17 -7.76
C VAL A 67 10.80 -1.63 -9.22
N THR A 68 11.10 -2.91 -9.46
CA THR A 68 11.19 -3.47 -10.82
C THR A 68 9.83 -3.57 -11.49
N MET A 69 8.76 -3.89 -10.73
CA MET A 69 7.39 -3.98 -11.22
C MET A 69 6.91 -2.69 -11.90
N ARG A 70 7.44 -1.53 -11.48
CA ARG A 70 7.15 -0.22 -12.11
C ARG A 70 7.34 -0.22 -13.62
N ARG A 71 8.30 -0.99 -14.15
CA ARG A 71 8.60 -1.05 -15.59
C ARG A 71 7.45 -1.63 -16.42
N TYR A 72 6.55 -2.39 -15.79
CA TYR A 72 5.45 -3.09 -16.44
C TYR A 72 4.09 -2.38 -16.28
N VAL A 73 4.02 -1.41 -15.39
CA VAL A 73 2.79 -0.66 -15.09
C VAL A 73 2.67 0.52 -16.06
N ASN A 74 1.48 0.67 -16.63
CA ASN A 74 1.11 1.77 -17.52
C ASN A 74 -0.37 2.11 -17.30
N ASP A 75 -0.94 3.01 -18.11
CA ASP A 75 -2.34 3.46 -17.95
C ASP A 75 -3.38 2.32 -18.07
N GLN A 76 -3.01 1.17 -18.64
CA GLN A 76 -3.89 0.02 -18.84
C GLN A 76 -3.60 -1.15 -17.89
N ILE A 77 -2.40 -1.22 -17.32
CA ILE A 77 -1.94 -2.34 -16.48
C ILE A 77 -1.70 -1.83 -15.08
N ILE A 78 -2.49 -2.31 -14.11
CA ILE A 78 -2.34 -1.93 -12.71
C ILE A 78 -1.26 -2.75 -12.00
N GLY A 79 -0.48 -2.12 -11.13
CA GLY A 79 0.42 -2.81 -10.20
C GLY A 79 -0.31 -3.21 -8.94
N VAL A 80 -0.23 -4.49 -8.56
CA VAL A 80 -0.90 -5.04 -7.37
C VAL A 80 0.10 -5.73 -6.44
N VAL A 81 0.12 -5.33 -5.18
CA VAL A 81 0.95 -5.92 -4.14
C VAL A 81 0.06 -6.64 -3.14
N ILE A 82 0.12 -7.96 -3.08
CA ILE A 82 -0.65 -8.76 -2.13
C ILE A 82 0.26 -9.14 -0.96
N VAL A 83 -0.10 -8.71 0.24
CA VAL A 83 0.71 -8.95 1.44
C VAL A 83 -0.04 -9.87 2.40
N ARG A 84 0.54 -11.03 2.70
CA ARG A 84 0.09 -11.86 3.82
C ARG A 84 0.61 -11.26 5.12
N ARG A 85 -0.29 -10.70 5.93
CA ARG A 85 0.08 -10.07 7.19
C ARG A 85 0.35 -11.12 8.26
N ILE A 86 1.55 -11.07 8.85
CA ILE A 86 1.93 -11.87 10.01
C ILE A 86 1.96 -10.97 11.25
N ALA A 87 1.62 -11.53 12.41
CA ALA A 87 1.75 -10.81 13.68
C ALA A 87 3.21 -10.35 13.87
N ASN A 88 3.41 -9.15 14.42
CA ASN A 88 4.71 -8.52 14.72
C ASN A 88 5.50 -7.91 13.54
N ASP A 89 5.06 -8.00 12.28
CA ASP A 89 5.77 -7.38 11.13
C ASP A 89 5.27 -5.97 10.75
N THR A 90 4.73 -5.22 11.71
CA THR A 90 4.11 -3.91 11.44
C THR A 90 5.06 -2.91 10.76
N LYS A 91 6.35 -2.92 11.12
CA LYS A 91 7.34 -1.96 10.61
C LYS A 91 7.67 -2.19 9.13
N ASN A 92 7.89 -3.44 8.72
CA ASN A 92 8.22 -3.74 7.32
C ASN A 92 6.99 -3.62 6.43
N PHE A 93 5.82 -4.02 6.93
CA PHE A 93 4.56 -3.76 6.24
C PHE A 93 4.35 -2.28 5.94
N ILE A 94 4.49 -1.39 6.92
CA ILE A 94 4.34 0.07 6.71
C ILE A 94 5.32 0.56 5.64
N ARG A 95 6.59 0.13 5.69
CA ARG A 95 7.59 0.51 4.69
C ARG A 95 7.24 0.01 3.29
N LEU A 96 6.77 -1.22 3.18
CA LEU A 96 6.36 -1.82 1.91
C LEU A 96 5.12 -1.10 1.35
N GLN A 97 4.13 -0.80 2.20
CA GLN A 97 2.91 -0.09 1.82
C GLN A 97 3.22 1.35 1.38
N GLN A 98 4.09 2.07 2.10
CA GLN A 98 4.55 3.38 1.70
C GLN A 98 5.23 3.34 0.33
N LEU A 99 6.15 2.38 0.13
CA LEU A 99 6.84 2.23 -1.14
C LEU A 99 5.87 1.89 -2.29
N ALA A 100 5.00 0.90 -2.11
CA ALA A 100 4.10 0.43 -3.16
C ALA A 100 3.00 1.46 -3.46
N THR A 101 2.27 1.90 -2.44
CA THR A 101 1.05 2.71 -2.64
C THR A 101 1.33 4.20 -2.72
N ILE A 102 2.24 4.73 -1.90
CA ILE A 102 2.50 6.18 -1.90
C ILE A 102 3.50 6.54 -3.01
N ASN A 103 4.63 5.83 -3.09
CA ASN A 103 5.69 6.23 -4.03
C ASN A 103 5.39 5.80 -5.47
N PHE A 104 4.75 4.64 -5.67
CA PHE A 104 4.49 4.10 -7.01
C PHE A 104 3.01 4.03 -7.39
N GLY A 105 2.09 4.36 -6.49
CA GLY A 105 0.65 4.34 -6.80
C GLY A 105 0.04 2.95 -6.98
N PHE A 106 0.76 1.88 -6.60
CA PHE A 106 0.26 0.52 -6.70
C PHE A 106 -0.83 0.21 -5.69
N LYS A 107 -1.72 -0.71 -6.04
CA LYS A 107 -2.78 -1.19 -5.15
C LYS A 107 -2.21 -2.24 -4.21
N THR A 108 -2.26 -1.98 -2.91
CA THR A 108 -1.83 -2.93 -1.90
C THR A 108 -3.06 -3.63 -1.32
N VAL A 109 -3.07 -4.96 -1.32
CA VAL A 109 -4.13 -5.80 -0.75
C VAL A 109 -3.56 -6.62 0.40
N ILE A 110 -4.23 -6.62 1.53
CA ILE A 110 -3.81 -7.37 2.72
C ILE A 110 -4.64 -8.64 2.80
N VAL A 111 -3.99 -9.78 3.01
CA VAL A 111 -4.65 -11.07 3.22
C VAL A 111 -4.16 -11.72 4.51
N THR A 112 -4.99 -12.55 5.12
CA THR A 112 -4.59 -13.37 6.28
C THR A 112 -4.18 -14.78 5.87
N GLN A 113 -4.78 -15.29 4.79
CA GLN A 113 -4.57 -16.65 4.28
C GLN A 113 -4.20 -16.61 2.79
N VAL A 114 -3.45 -17.63 2.35
CA VAL A 114 -2.93 -17.70 0.97
C VAL A 114 -4.03 -18.01 -0.05
N ASP A 115 -5.06 -18.74 0.36
CA ASP A 115 -6.24 -19.03 -0.46
C ASP A 115 -7.00 -17.73 -0.83
N GLN A 116 -7.04 -16.74 0.06
CA GLN A 116 -7.66 -15.44 -0.21
C GLN A 116 -6.90 -14.70 -1.31
N ALA A 117 -5.57 -14.74 -1.28
CA ALA A 117 -4.74 -14.16 -2.33
C ALA A 117 -5.01 -14.83 -3.68
N ALA A 118 -5.05 -16.17 -3.71
CA ALA A 118 -5.32 -16.93 -4.93
C ALA A 118 -6.71 -16.61 -5.50
N ARG A 119 -7.75 -16.59 -4.67
CA ARG A 119 -9.12 -16.23 -5.07
C ARG A 119 -9.21 -14.80 -5.59
N PHE A 120 -8.50 -13.86 -4.97
CA PHE A 120 -8.43 -12.47 -5.42
C PHE A 120 -7.79 -12.37 -6.81
N VAL A 121 -6.64 -13.00 -7.05
CA VAL A 121 -5.97 -12.99 -8.36
C VAL A 121 -6.86 -13.57 -9.45
N LEU A 122 -7.54 -14.69 -9.17
CA LEU A 122 -8.45 -15.32 -10.12
C LEU A 122 -9.67 -14.45 -10.41
N THR A 123 -10.22 -13.80 -9.39
CA THR A 123 -11.34 -12.85 -9.53
C THR A 123 -10.92 -11.65 -10.38
N LEU A 124 -9.71 -11.12 -10.16
CA LEU A 124 -9.16 -10.03 -10.94
C LEU A 124 -8.96 -10.42 -12.42
N ALA A 125 -8.60 -11.67 -12.71
CA ALA A 125 -8.48 -12.20 -14.06
C ALA A 125 -9.84 -12.42 -14.77
N TRP A 126 -10.92 -12.52 -13.98
CA TRP A 126 -12.28 -12.68 -14.46
C TRP A 126 -12.99 -11.34 -14.70
N ALA A 127 -12.67 -10.33 -13.90
CA ALA A 127 -13.31 -9.02 -13.98
C ALA A 127 -13.12 -8.38 -15.37
N LYS A 128 -14.22 -8.19 -16.12
CA LYS A 128 -14.22 -7.50 -17.43
C LYS A 128 -13.94 -6.00 -17.30
N HIS A 129 -14.21 -5.42 -16.12
CA HIS A 129 -13.79 -4.11 -15.67
C HIS A 129 -13.36 -4.29 -14.21
N ALA A 130 -12.15 -3.86 -13.85
CA ALA A 130 -11.59 -4.02 -12.51
C ALA A 130 -12.25 -3.05 -11.49
N SER A 131 -13.56 -3.18 -11.27
CA SER A 131 -14.18 -2.80 -10.00
C SER A 131 -14.24 -4.06 -9.14
N VAL A 132 -13.07 -4.60 -8.78
CA VAL A 132 -13.02 -5.64 -7.74
C VAL A 132 -13.32 -4.92 -6.44
N ALA A 133 -14.60 -4.90 -6.07
CA ALA A 133 -15.00 -4.66 -4.70
C ALA A 133 -14.45 -5.85 -3.90
N CYS A 134 -13.22 -5.70 -3.39
CA CYS A 134 -12.80 -6.48 -2.25
C CYS A 134 -13.79 -6.14 -1.15
N GLU A 135 -14.71 -7.05 -0.82
CA GLU A 135 -15.47 -6.89 0.41
C GLU A 135 -14.47 -6.85 1.56
N PRO A 136 -14.40 -5.73 2.30
CA PRO A 136 -13.44 -5.59 3.38
C PRO A 136 -13.67 -6.69 4.41
N THR A 137 -12.77 -7.67 4.47
CA THR A 137 -12.90 -8.80 5.40
C THR A 137 -12.51 -8.42 6.84
N SER A 138 -12.11 -7.16 7.05
CA SER A 138 -11.99 -6.57 8.37
C SER A 138 -13.09 -5.52 8.51
N VAL A 139 -14.11 -5.88 9.31
CA VAL A 139 -14.93 -4.88 9.99
C VAL A 139 -13.99 -4.15 10.93
N HIS A 140 -13.28 -3.14 10.42
CA HIS A 140 -12.58 -2.18 11.26
C HIS A 140 -13.67 -1.47 12.06
N THR A 141 -13.80 -1.83 13.34
CA THR A 141 -14.67 -1.10 14.24
C THR A 141 -14.17 0.34 14.31
N ASN A 142 -15.10 1.29 14.45
CA ASN A 142 -14.76 2.71 14.60
C ASN A 142 -13.70 2.96 15.69
N GLU A 143 -13.59 2.06 16.68
CA GLU A 143 -12.56 2.05 17.71
C GLU A 143 -11.13 1.95 17.17
N ASP A 144 -10.88 1.13 16.15
CA ASP A 144 -9.54 1.00 15.56
C ASP A 144 -9.13 2.23 14.74
N LEU A 145 -10.10 3.01 14.26
CA LEU A 145 -9.89 4.27 13.54
C LEU A 145 -9.63 5.46 14.48
N MET A 146 -10.06 5.36 15.74
CA MET A 146 -9.85 6.43 16.72
C MET A 146 -8.44 6.38 17.35
N LYS A 147 -7.86 5.19 17.52
CA LYS A 147 -6.53 5.00 18.15
C LYS A 147 -5.42 5.89 17.58
N PRO A 148 -5.31 6.13 16.25
CA PRO A 148 -4.27 7.00 15.71
C PRO A 148 -4.54 8.49 15.96
N LEU A 149 -5.82 8.92 15.97
CA LEU A 149 -6.22 10.28 16.31
C LEU A 149 -6.00 10.56 17.80
N GLU A 150 -6.24 9.58 18.66
CA GLU A 150 -6.01 9.68 20.11
C GLU A 150 -4.53 9.86 20.50
N LYS A 151 -3.60 9.50 19.61
CA LYS A 151 -2.16 9.73 19.81
C LYS A 151 -1.74 11.18 19.57
N ILE A 152 -2.63 12.02 19.02
CA ILE A 152 -2.39 13.46 18.89
C ILE A 152 -2.60 14.09 20.26
N PRO A 153 -1.64 14.91 20.75
CA PRO A 153 -1.76 15.54 22.07
C PRO A 153 -3.06 16.34 22.20
N GLN A 154 -3.72 16.20 23.36
CA GLN A 154 -5.02 16.81 23.70
C GLN A 154 -6.23 16.39 22.83
N LEU A 155 -6.06 15.38 21.98
CA LEU A 155 -7.12 14.80 21.16
C LEU A 155 -7.69 13.54 21.84
N GLY A 156 -8.57 13.74 22.83
CA GLY A 156 -9.27 12.63 23.47
C GLY A 156 -10.29 11.94 22.55
N PRO A 157 -10.84 10.77 22.96
CA PRO A 157 -11.76 9.96 22.15
C PRO A 157 -12.97 10.75 21.61
N VAL A 158 -13.51 11.66 22.42
CA VAL A 158 -14.65 12.51 22.06
C VAL A 158 -14.32 13.48 20.91
N ARG A 159 -13.10 14.05 20.92
CA ARG A 159 -12.65 15.02 19.92
C ARG A 159 -12.20 14.31 18.64
N ALA A 160 -11.52 13.17 18.78
CA ALA A 160 -11.16 12.29 17.67
C ALA A 160 -12.40 11.87 16.86
N LYS A 161 -13.49 11.48 17.54
CA LYS A 161 -14.76 11.14 16.89
C LYS A 161 -15.37 12.31 16.11
N LYS A 162 -15.37 13.52 16.67
CA LYS A 162 -15.89 14.72 15.99
C LYS A 162 -15.07 15.08 14.75
N LEU A 163 -13.75 14.96 14.83
CA LEU A 163 -12.87 15.17 13.67
C LEU A 163 -13.09 14.12 12.59
N LEU A 164 -13.22 12.85 12.98
CA LEU A 164 -13.54 11.77 12.04
C LEU A 164 -14.90 12.00 11.36
N GLN A 165 -15.90 12.47 12.10
CA GLN A 165 -17.21 12.83 11.53
C GLN A 165 -17.12 14.02 10.56
N ARG A 166 -16.39 15.09 10.92
CA ARG A 166 -16.30 16.30 10.08
C ARG A 166 -15.43 16.11 8.84
N PHE A 167 -14.28 15.43 8.98
CA PHE A 167 -13.29 15.27 7.92
C PHE A 167 -13.39 13.93 7.17
N GLY A 168 -14.01 12.91 7.77
CA GLY A 168 -14.29 11.62 7.13
C GLY A 168 -15.59 11.60 6.32
N SER A 169 -16.58 12.45 6.65
CA SER A 169 -17.90 12.41 5.99
C SER A 169 -17.94 13.00 4.57
N LYS A 170 -16.96 13.80 4.15
CA LYS A 170 -16.98 14.42 2.79
C LYS A 170 -16.60 13.47 1.66
N HIS A 171 -16.08 12.28 1.97
CA HIS A 171 -15.80 11.21 0.99
C HIS A 171 -16.60 9.94 1.27
N ALA A 172 -17.59 10.00 2.17
CA ALA A 172 -18.52 8.92 2.44
C ALA A 172 -19.64 8.93 1.39
N VAL A 173 -19.28 8.64 0.15
CA VAL A 173 -20.24 8.18 -0.85
C VAL A 173 -19.69 6.85 -1.38
N ASP A 174 -20.30 5.78 -0.87
CA ASP A 174 -20.40 4.44 -1.47
C ASP A 174 -19.25 3.41 -1.45
N LEU A 175 -18.12 3.60 -0.79
CA LEU A 175 -17.28 2.43 -0.41
C LEU A 175 -16.52 2.67 0.89
N ALA A 176 -16.93 1.94 1.94
CA ALA A 176 -16.38 1.99 3.28
C ALA A 176 -15.03 1.28 3.38
N ASP A 177 -13.99 1.84 2.77
CA ASP A 177 -12.60 1.55 3.15
C ASP A 177 -12.24 2.37 4.38
N SER A 178 -12.47 1.82 5.57
CA SER A 178 -12.17 2.46 6.86
C SER A 178 -10.73 3.00 6.95
N LEU A 179 -9.78 2.35 6.27
CA LEU A 179 -8.39 2.81 6.17
C LEU A 179 -8.23 4.07 5.31
N LEU A 180 -8.97 4.17 4.20
CA LEU A 180 -8.98 5.33 3.32
C LEU A 180 -9.64 6.53 4.01
N ILE A 181 -10.72 6.29 4.76
CA ILE A 181 -11.39 7.30 5.58
C ILE A 181 -10.43 7.84 6.63
N LEU A 182 -9.66 6.97 7.30
CA LEU A 182 -8.67 7.38 8.28
C LEU A 182 -7.50 8.16 7.63
N CYS A 183 -6.95 7.68 6.52
CA CYS A 183 -5.88 8.39 5.81
C CYS A 183 -6.35 9.77 5.32
N SER A 184 -7.58 9.88 4.82
CA SER A 184 -8.19 11.15 4.44
C SER A 184 -8.43 12.05 5.65
N ALA A 185 -8.97 11.51 6.75
CA ALA A 185 -9.25 12.28 7.95
C ALA A 185 -7.96 12.79 8.61
N VAL A 186 -6.96 11.92 8.81
CA VAL A 186 -5.65 12.31 9.36
C VAL A 186 -4.93 13.25 8.41
N GLY A 187 -4.92 12.96 7.11
CA GLY A 187 -4.33 13.84 6.09
C GLY A 187 -4.94 15.24 6.12
N ARG A 188 -6.27 15.33 6.15
CA ARG A 188 -6.98 16.61 6.29
C ARG A 188 -6.69 17.31 7.61
N VAL A 189 -6.62 16.59 8.73
CA VAL A 189 -6.23 17.20 10.02
C VAL A 189 -4.81 17.78 9.95
N CYS A 190 -3.90 17.15 9.22
CA CYS A 190 -2.55 17.68 9.02
C CYS A 190 -2.50 18.91 8.09
N THR A 191 -3.36 18.95 7.06
CA THR A 191 -3.37 20.04 6.06
C THR A 191 -4.33 21.19 6.38
N ALA A 192 -5.35 20.97 7.21
CA ALA A 192 -6.37 21.95 7.56
C ALA A 192 -5.78 23.19 8.25
N SER A 193 -6.44 24.33 8.07
CA SER A 193 -6.03 25.57 8.72
C SER A 193 -6.35 25.53 10.23
N VAL A 194 -5.74 26.44 11.00
CA VAL A 194 -5.99 26.50 12.45
C VAL A 194 -7.45 26.84 12.72
N GLU A 195 -8.04 27.69 11.88
CA GLU A 195 -9.44 28.11 11.94
C GLU A 195 -10.39 26.93 11.69
N GLU A 196 -10.13 26.14 10.65
CA GLU A 196 -10.92 24.94 10.32
C GLU A 196 -10.86 23.87 11.41
N LEU A 197 -9.70 23.70 12.05
CA LEU A 197 -9.53 22.81 13.19
C LEU A 197 -10.22 23.36 14.45
N ALA A 198 -10.13 24.67 14.67
CA ALA A 198 -10.69 25.34 15.83
C ALA A 198 -12.22 25.26 15.89
N GLU A 199 -12.90 25.21 14.74
CA GLU A 199 -14.34 24.95 14.67
C GLU A 199 -14.74 23.62 15.35
N VAL A 200 -13.84 22.64 15.38
CA VAL A 200 -14.14 21.28 15.87
C VAL A 200 -13.57 21.02 17.26
N VAL A 201 -12.34 21.49 17.52
CA VAL A 201 -11.60 21.18 18.76
C VAL A 201 -11.32 22.41 19.64
N GLY A 202 -11.62 23.61 19.16
CA GLY A 202 -11.33 24.88 19.82
C GLY A 202 -9.93 25.43 19.47
N MET A 203 -9.78 26.77 19.49
CA MET A 203 -8.58 27.50 19.07
C MET A 203 -7.29 26.97 19.73
N LYS A 204 -7.29 26.84 21.06
CA LYS A 204 -6.12 26.38 21.82
C LYS A 204 -5.64 24.99 21.38
N VAL A 205 -6.56 24.07 21.11
CA VAL A 205 -6.23 22.70 20.69
C VAL A 205 -5.80 22.68 19.23
N ALA A 206 -6.43 23.48 18.38
CA ALA A 206 -6.07 23.59 16.97
C ALA A 206 -4.63 24.11 16.78
N GLU A 207 -4.22 25.12 17.56
CA GLU A 207 -2.84 25.63 17.56
C GLU A 207 -1.83 24.56 17.99
N GLU A 208 -2.12 23.82 19.05
CA GLU A 208 -1.24 22.75 19.54
C GLU A 208 -1.13 21.57 18.55
N VAL A 209 -2.25 21.18 17.92
CA VAL A 209 -2.25 20.17 16.85
C VAL A 209 -1.39 20.65 15.68
N LYS A 210 -1.51 21.92 15.27
CA LYS A 210 -0.72 22.46 14.16
C LYS A 210 0.77 22.55 14.51
N GLN A 211 1.11 22.94 15.74
CA GLN A 211 2.49 22.91 16.24
C GLN A 211 3.06 21.49 16.32
N PHE A 212 2.24 20.50 16.70
CA PHE A 212 2.64 19.10 16.69
C PHE A 212 2.95 18.64 15.26
N VAL A 213 2.05 18.90 14.30
CA VAL A 213 2.24 18.52 12.88
C VAL A 213 3.47 19.20 12.27
N SER A 214 3.69 20.50 12.54
CA SER A 214 4.83 21.23 11.98
C SER A 214 6.19 20.73 12.52
N ARG A 215 6.24 20.26 13.78
CA ARG A 215 7.43 19.60 14.35
C ARG A 215 7.77 18.30 13.61
N PHE A 216 6.77 17.52 13.19
CA PHE A 216 7.01 16.30 12.39
C PHE A 216 7.37 16.57 10.93
N GLN A 217 6.98 17.71 10.38
CA GLN A 217 7.41 18.14 9.05
C GLN A 217 8.88 18.60 9.04
N HIS A 218 9.34 19.26 10.10
CA HIS A 218 10.75 19.68 10.22
C HIS A 218 11.71 18.51 10.46
N THR A 219 11.31 17.49 11.22
CA THR A 219 12.15 16.31 11.44
C THR A 219 12.28 15.42 10.20
N ASN A 220 11.26 15.39 9.34
CA ASN A 220 11.32 14.70 8.05
C ASN A 220 11.94 15.56 6.93
N GLY A 221 11.93 16.89 7.03
CA GLY A 221 12.67 17.75 6.09
C GLY A 221 14.19 17.61 6.20
N ALA A 222 14.69 17.38 7.43
CA ALA A 222 16.12 17.15 7.68
C ALA A 222 16.65 15.82 7.10
N SER A 223 15.79 14.79 6.97
CA SER A 223 16.18 13.52 6.35
C SER A 223 16.19 13.58 4.82
N VAL A 224 15.43 14.50 4.21
CA VAL A 224 15.45 14.74 2.75
C VAL A 224 16.69 15.54 2.33
N GLN A 225 17.10 16.56 3.10
CA GLN A 225 18.34 17.31 2.82
C GLN A 225 19.61 16.45 2.96
N SER A 226 19.58 15.43 3.82
CA SER A 226 20.70 14.48 3.97
C SER A 226 20.85 13.53 2.76
N LEU A 227 19.80 13.34 1.96
CA LEU A 227 19.84 12.55 0.73
C LEU A 227 20.30 13.37 -0.48
N GLU A 228 20.13 14.69 -0.49
CA GLU A 228 20.68 15.56 -1.53
C GLU A 228 22.20 15.79 -1.35
N ALA A 229 22.70 15.81 -0.11
CA ALA A 229 24.14 15.90 0.16
C ALA A 229 24.94 14.66 -0.31
N LEU A 230 24.28 13.53 -0.55
CA LEU A 230 24.88 12.30 -1.08
C LEU A 230 24.94 12.26 -2.63
N LYS A 231 24.27 13.18 -3.32
CA LYS A 231 24.32 13.29 -4.80
C LYS A 231 25.53 14.07 -5.32
N VAL A 232 26.25 14.80 -4.46
CA VAL A 232 27.36 15.67 -4.88
C VAL A 232 28.73 14.98 -4.82
N LYS A 233 28.85 13.77 -4.26
CA LYS A 233 30.15 13.09 -4.08
C LYS A 233 30.52 12.00 -5.09
N HIS A 234 29.72 11.73 -6.12
CA HIS A 234 30.06 10.73 -7.16
C HIS A 234 29.98 11.33 -8.57
N GLY A 235 30.71 12.43 -8.76
CA GLY A 235 30.86 13.12 -10.03
C GLY A 235 32.32 13.31 -10.41
N GLU A 236 33.11 12.24 -10.49
CA GLU A 236 34.34 12.22 -11.28
C GLU A 236 34.49 10.85 -11.97
N SER A 237 34.54 10.90 -13.30
CA SER A 237 34.72 9.77 -14.22
C SER A 237 36.17 9.22 -14.16
N PRO A 238 36.47 8.11 -14.87
CA PRO A 238 37.03 8.34 -16.20
C PRO A 238 36.56 7.35 -17.29
N LEU A 239 36.27 7.94 -18.45
CA LEU A 239 36.78 7.59 -19.79
C LEU A 239 37.03 6.11 -20.10
N PHE A 240 36.24 5.56 -21.04
CA PHE A 240 36.75 4.59 -22.01
C PHE A 240 36.45 5.08 -23.42
N ASN A 241 37.54 5.40 -24.11
CA ASN A 241 37.65 5.70 -25.53
C ASN A 241 38.12 4.40 -26.19
N ILE A 242 37.42 3.87 -27.20
CA ILE A 242 37.93 2.78 -28.03
C ILE A 242 37.67 3.17 -29.48
N SER A 243 38.78 3.28 -30.20
CA SER A 243 38.90 3.41 -31.66
C SER A 243 38.44 2.15 -32.39
#